data_AF-H1VQ62-F1
#
_entry.id   AF-H1VQ62-F1
#
_cell.length_a   1.000
_cell.length_b   1.000
_cell.length_c   1.000
_cell.angle_alpha   90.00
_cell.angle_beta   90.00
_cell.angle_gamma   90.00
#
_symmetry.space_group_name_H-M   'P 1'
#
loop_
_entity.id
_entity.type
_entity.pdbx_description
1 polymer ?
#
loop_
_entity_poly.entity_id
_entity_poly.type
_entity_poly.pdbx_seq_one_letter_code
_entity_poly.pdbx_strand_id
1 'polypeptide(L)'
;MVLVLALYRSGDICTSPITVECLDTCPCADSVKLLLEVDSDCVRRAVTDSIIFIIFWLPGLARASWRARDLTIETLRDRRQQLKELAVAWLKPHDIDRLALREPQVLDYYTGEVVEALAAVGVKVPPQLMTEANSDDFFWKLVPGSMYHYIGHASTIVDTVPLAEALYSKGFQDIDVPNDDGLTPLCIQNNVEHSTWLVEHGASLEKPISGIVDIGSIAAHYVFSDLRYSFEPRKNPRRELAELARRLTNYETGLDECICGCSSDGCHPYTKMWKTVLELCVERGTQEELTKEIHERCISIEDGWDIPRKIKSVCLRACTFAALRLQHTCCRHWVSDGNGGEDWSRVLKKPEESEIQEIREEEAVELARLEDLIIEFEGKLDKADCSLAEFFRTQWATRMDEVLGEIEDQVLTEQDIAGARELGVVLEIEAEEGSETDDESQVEYWCRRLDALVE
;
A
#
# COMPACT_ATOMS: atom_id res chain seq x y z
N MET A 1 18.61 -11.33 19.49
CA MET A 1 17.61 -11.38 20.58
C MET A 1 17.99 -10.59 21.83
N VAL A 2 19.16 -10.78 22.46
CA VAL A 2 19.52 -10.06 23.71
C VAL A 2 19.57 -8.53 23.53
N LEU A 3 20.19 -8.01 22.46
CA LEU A 3 20.20 -6.58 22.15
C LEU A 3 18.78 -6.01 21.99
N VAL A 4 17.90 -6.75 21.30
CA VAL A 4 16.50 -6.35 21.13
C VAL A 4 15.79 -6.21 22.47
N LEU A 5 15.95 -7.18 23.38
CA LEU A 5 15.37 -7.09 24.72
C LEU A 5 15.94 -5.91 25.51
N ALA A 6 17.23 -5.62 25.39
CA ALA A 6 17.84 -4.45 26.02
C ALA A 6 17.26 -3.13 25.48
N LEU A 7 17.00 -3.04 24.17
CA LEU A 7 16.32 -1.90 23.55
C LEU A 7 14.89 -1.74 24.10
N TYR A 8 14.09 -2.80 24.12
CA TYR A 8 12.75 -2.75 24.73
C TYR A 8 12.78 -2.28 26.19
N ARG A 9 13.66 -2.88 27.00
CA ARG A 9 13.79 -2.53 28.42
C ARG A 9 14.30 -1.11 28.63
N SER A 10 15.10 -0.56 27.71
CA SER A 10 15.55 0.82 27.81
C SER A 10 14.37 1.78 27.81
N GLY A 11 13.35 1.53 26.98
CA GLY A 11 12.11 2.31 26.93
C GLY A 11 11.34 2.22 28.24
N ASP A 12 11.15 0.99 28.78
CA ASP A 12 10.46 0.75 30.05
C ASP A 12 11.14 1.43 31.26
N ILE A 13 12.48 1.52 31.24
CA ILE A 13 13.29 2.06 32.34
C ILE A 13 13.37 3.59 32.29
N CYS A 14 13.26 4.18 31.10
CA CYS A 14 13.40 5.62 30.94
C CYS A 14 12.17 6.35 31.48
N THR A 15 12.40 7.40 32.28
CA THR A 15 11.31 8.24 32.82
C THR A 15 10.90 9.36 31.86
N SER A 16 11.71 9.65 30.84
CA SER A 16 11.36 10.56 29.76
C SER A 16 10.55 9.85 28.68
N PRO A 17 9.68 10.55 27.94
CA PRO A 17 9.10 10.02 26.71
C PRO A 17 10.19 9.52 25.75
N ILE A 18 9.92 8.44 25.00
CA ILE A 18 10.89 7.84 24.06
C ILE A 18 11.35 8.79 22.95
N THR A 19 10.63 9.87 22.70
CA THR A 19 10.95 10.92 21.72
C THR A 19 11.83 12.04 22.30
N VAL A 20 12.05 12.06 23.61
CA VAL A 20 12.72 13.16 24.32
C VAL A 20 14.01 12.66 24.97
N GLU A 21 15.07 13.44 24.82
CA GLU A 21 16.33 13.17 25.49
C GLU A 21 16.14 13.13 27.02
N CYS A 22 16.64 12.06 27.64
CA CYS A 22 16.60 11.88 29.08
C CYS A 22 17.82 12.54 29.74
N LEU A 23 17.73 12.79 31.06
CA LEU A 23 18.87 13.28 31.84
C LEU A 23 20.10 12.38 31.68
N ASP A 24 21.29 12.99 31.72
CA ASP A 24 22.58 12.29 31.58
C ASP A 24 22.79 11.15 32.58
N THR A 25 22.14 11.23 33.74
CA THR A 25 22.21 10.22 34.81
C THR A 25 21.22 9.07 34.64
N CYS A 26 20.40 9.07 33.59
CA CYS A 26 19.42 8.02 33.36
C CYS A 26 20.12 6.72 32.91
N PRO A 27 19.90 5.58 33.60
CA PRO A 27 20.57 4.32 33.30
C PRO A 27 19.93 3.55 32.12
N CYS A 28 18.96 4.16 31.43
CA CYS A 28 18.14 3.46 30.43
C CYS A 28 18.96 2.84 29.29
N ALA A 29 20.11 3.42 28.94
CA ALA A 29 20.97 2.96 27.84
C ALA A 29 22.13 2.05 28.29
N ASP A 30 22.32 1.81 29.59
CA ASP A 30 23.52 1.15 30.12
C ASP A 30 23.66 -0.29 29.59
N SER A 31 22.57 -1.06 29.60
CA SER A 31 22.54 -2.43 29.07
C SER A 31 22.83 -2.46 27.58
N VAL A 32 22.33 -1.49 26.82
CA VAL A 32 22.56 -1.39 25.37
C VAL A 32 24.02 -1.04 25.12
N LYS A 33 24.57 -0.05 25.83
CA LYS A 33 25.97 0.34 25.74
C LYS A 33 26.92 -0.82 26.03
N LEU A 34 26.69 -1.55 27.12
CA LEU A 34 27.51 -2.71 27.49
C LEU A 34 27.47 -3.80 26.40
N LEU A 35 26.30 -4.06 25.82
CA LEU A 35 26.18 -5.04 24.75
C LEU A 35 26.91 -4.61 23.47
N LEU A 36 26.83 -3.32 23.11
CA LEU A 36 27.54 -2.78 21.94
C LEU A 36 29.07 -2.80 22.14
N GLU A 37 29.56 -2.61 23.36
CA GLU A 37 30.99 -2.69 23.70
C GLU A 37 31.52 -4.13 23.73
N VAL A 38 30.75 -5.08 24.29
CA VAL A 38 31.19 -6.46 24.52
C VAL A 38 30.97 -7.37 23.30
N ASP A 39 29.93 -7.10 22.51
CA ASP A 39 29.51 -7.94 21.41
C ASP A 39 29.33 -7.11 20.14
N SER A 40 30.45 -6.81 19.47
CA SER A 40 30.46 -6.07 18.21
C SER A 40 29.59 -6.73 17.11
N ASP A 41 29.24 -8.02 17.23
CA ASP A 41 28.39 -8.71 16.27
C ASP A 41 26.89 -8.65 16.61
N CYS A 42 26.48 -8.14 17.77
CA CYS A 42 25.08 -8.17 18.20
C CYS A 42 24.15 -7.36 17.30
N VAL A 43 24.63 -6.23 16.74
CA VAL A 43 23.90 -5.42 15.75
C VAL A 43 23.76 -6.19 14.44
N ARG A 44 24.85 -6.76 13.93
CA ARG A 44 24.83 -7.57 12.70
C ARG A 44 23.77 -8.67 12.78
N ARG A 45 23.82 -9.50 13.83
CA ARG A 45 22.87 -10.62 14.01
C ARG A 45 21.42 -10.17 14.14
N ALA A 46 21.17 -8.91 14.49
CA ALA A 46 19.82 -8.37 14.54
C ALA A 46 19.36 -7.79 13.20
N VAL A 47 20.30 -7.36 12.34
CA VAL A 47 20.04 -6.77 11.02
C VAL A 47 20.01 -7.83 9.90
N THR A 48 20.75 -8.93 10.05
CA THR A 48 20.92 -9.97 9.02
C THR A 48 19.89 -11.11 9.09
N ASP A 49 18.86 -11.01 9.91
CA ASP A 49 17.78 -12.01 9.93
C ASP A 49 16.48 -11.26 9.64
N SER A 50 15.92 -11.48 8.45
CA SER A 50 14.78 -10.75 7.90
C SER A 50 13.57 -10.72 8.84
N ILE A 51 13.24 -11.87 9.44
CA ILE A 51 12.13 -12.01 10.38
C ILE A 51 12.48 -11.32 11.69
N ILE A 52 13.68 -11.56 12.22
CA ILE A 52 14.09 -10.93 13.49
C ILE A 52 14.21 -9.41 13.35
N PHE A 53 14.64 -8.93 12.20
CA PHE A 53 14.87 -7.53 11.93
C PHE A 53 13.55 -6.74 11.92
N ILE A 54 12.55 -7.21 11.18
CA ILE A 54 11.26 -6.52 11.04
C ILE A 54 10.37 -6.73 12.26
N ILE A 55 10.28 -7.94 12.79
CA ILE A 55 9.32 -8.25 13.87
C ILE A 55 9.87 -7.86 15.24
N PHE A 56 11.18 -7.95 15.44
CA PHE A 56 11.78 -7.76 16.77
C PHE A 56 12.68 -6.53 16.85
N TRP A 57 13.60 -6.34 15.90
CA TRP A 57 14.62 -5.30 16.01
C TRP A 57 14.08 -3.90 15.74
N LEU A 58 13.40 -3.67 14.62
CA LEU A 58 12.80 -2.37 14.29
C LEU A 58 11.78 -1.93 15.36
N PRO A 59 10.82 -2.78 15.78
CA PRO A 59 9.95 -2.48 16.91
C PRO A 59 10.68 -2.22 18.23
N GLY A 60 11.76 -2.96 18.51
CA GLY A 60 12.60 -2.74 19.69
C GLY A 60 13.30 -1.39 19.66
N LEU A 61 13.82 -0.99 18.50
CA LEU A 61 14.51 0.29 18.29
C LEU A 61 13.51 1.47 18.33
N ALA A 62 12.32 1.29 17.77
CA ALA A 62 11.25 2.29 17.82
C ALA A 62 10.76 2.55 19.25
N ARG A 63 10.69 1.50 20.09
CA ARG A 63 10.24 1.58 21.49
C ARG A 63 11.36 1.87 22.50
N ALA A 64 12.62 1.87 22.07
CA ALA A 64 13.74 2.14 22.94
C ALA A 64 13.70 3.57 23.50
N SER A 65 14.37 3.79 24.63
CA SER A 65 14.60 5.16 25.10
C SER A 65 15.38 5.94 24.05
N TRP A 66 15.19 7.27 24.04
CA TRP A 66 15.88 8.15 23.09
C TRP A 66 17.39 7.86 23.05
N ARG A 67 18.02 7.74 24.22
CA ARG A 67 19.48 7.54 24.35
C ARG A 67 19.95 6.17 23.87
N ALA A 68 19.18 5.12 24.15
CA ALA A 68 19.52 3.77 23.70
C ALA A 68 19.36 3.63 22.18
N ARG A 69 18.32 4.25 21.62
CA ARG A 69 18.11 4.34 20.17
C ARG A 69 19.23 5.13 19.51
N ASP A 70 19.54 6.33 20.00
CA ASP A 70 20.60 7.19 19.47
C ASP A 70 21.95 6.48 19.44
N LEU A 71 22.35 5.84 20.54
CA LEU A 71 23.59 5.08 20.63
C LEU A 71 23.66 3.92 19.61
N THR A 72 22.54 3.23 19.40
CA THR A 72 22.45 2.11 18.46
C THR A 72 22.54 2.60 17.01
N ILE A 73 21.86 3.70 16.69
CA ILE A 73 21.92 4.32 15.36
C ILE A 73 23.32 4.87 15.07
N GLU A 74 23.98 5.51 16.03
CA GLU A 74 25.35 5.99 15.88
C GLU A 74 26.31 4.82 15.61
N THR A 75 26.15 3.72 16.36
CA THR A 75 26.96 2.51 16.15
C THR A 75 26.72 1.90 14.76
N LEU A 76 25.49 1.93 14.25
CA LEU A 76 25.18 1.49 12.90
C LEU A 76 25.84 2.40 11.86
N ARG A 77 25.69 3.72 12.02
CA ARG A 77 26.31 4.75 11.18
C ARG A 77 27.83 4.55 11.08
N ASP A 78 28.51 4.37 12.20
CA ASP A 78 29.96 4.17 12.23
C ASP A 78 30.39 2.94 11.42
N ARG A 79 29.62 1.85 11.49
CA ARG A 79 29.88 0.64 10.68
C ARG A 79 29.66 0.89 9.19
N ARG A 80 28.58 1.58 8.82
CA ARG A 80 28.32 1.95 7.42
C ARG A 80 29.43 2.84 6.87
N GLN A 81 29.94 3.76 7.69
CA GLN A 81 31.07 4.62 7.34
C GLN A 81 32.36 3.82 7.16
N GLN A 82 32.67 2.88 8.06
CA GLN A 82 33.82 1.98 7.92
C GLN A 82 33.73 1.10 6.65
N LEU A 83 32.54 0.59 6.33
CA LEU A 83 32.31 -0.17 5.09
C LEU A 83 32.53 0.70 3.85
N LYS A 84 32.02 1.93 3.88
CA LYS A 84 32.20 2.92 2.80
C LYS A 84 33.66 3.28 2.58
N GLU A 85 34.43 3.53 3.65
CA GLU A 85 35.87 3.80 3.58
C GLU A 85 36.66 2.61 3.03
N LEU A 86 36.32 1.39 3.49
CA LEU A 86 36.91 0.16 2.96
C LEU A 86 36.63 0.03 1.46
N ALA A 87 35.39 0.29 1.03
CA ALA A 87 35.00 0.23 -0.37
C ALA A 87 35.75 1.26 -1.23
N VAL A 88 35.84 2.52 -0.79
CA VAL A 88 36.58 3.57 -1.52
C VAL A 88 38.08 3.24 -1.66
N ALA A 89 38.68 2.55 -0.69
CA ALA A 89 40.09 2.19 -0.73
C ALA A 89 40.43 1.09 -1.76
N TRP A 90 39.47 0.25 -2.15
CA TRP A 90 39.73 -0.96 -2.95
C TRP A 90 38.97 -1.04 -4.26
N LEU A 91 37.81 -0.37 -4.37
CA LEU A 91 36.99 -0.42 -5.58
C LEU A 91 37.49 0.56 -6.65
N LYS A 92 37.14 0.27 -7.90
CA LYS A 92 37.49 1.12 -9.05
C LYS A 92 36.61 2.38 -9.06
N PRO A 93 37.05 3.48 -9.70
CA PRO A 93 36.25 4.71 -9.80
C PRO A 93 34.82 4.49 -10.33
N HIS A 94 34.67 3.61 -11.33
CA HIS A 94 33.35 3.24 -11.85
C HIS A 94 32.42 2.68 -10.76
N ASP A 95 32.89 1.77 -9.93
CA ASP A 95 32.07 1.14 -8.88
C ASP A 95 31.82 2.11 -7.72
N ILE A 96 32.79 2.99 -7.43
CA ILE A 96 32.66 4.08 -6.46
C ILE A 96 31.53 5.04 -6.85
N ASP A 97 31.49 5.44 -8.11
CA ASP A 97 30.47 6.36 -8.62
C ASP A 97 29.11 5.65 -8.73
N ARG A 98 29.08 4.39 -9.22
CA ARG A 98 27.85 3.57 -9.34
C ARG A 98 27.17 3.32 -7.99
N LEU A 99 27.95 3.05 -6.94
CA LEU A 99 27.47 2.74 -5.59
C LEU A 99 27.35 4.00 -4.70
N ALA A 100 27.43 5.19 -5.28
CA ALA A 100 27.31 6.48 -4.59
C ALA A 100 28.25 6.63 -3.36
N LEU A 101 29.45 6.06 -3.42
CA LEU A 101 30.37 6.00 -2.26
C LEU A 101 31.06 7.34 -1.95
N ARG A 102 30.88 8.35 -2.80
CA ARG A 102 31.40 9.71 -2.56
C ARG A 102 30.36 10.65 -1.97
N GLU A 103 29.10 10.25 -1.97
CA GLU A 103 28.03 11.09 -1.46
C GLU A 103 28.18 11.30 0.06
N PRO A 104 27.73 12.42 0.64
CA PRO A 104 27.93 12.70 2.06
C PRO A 104 27.05 11.85 2.97
N GLN A 105 25.95 11.26 2.47
CA GLN A 105 25.07 10.43 3.29
C GLN A 105 25.72 9.11 3.74
N VAL A 106 25.12 8.52 4.76
CA VAL A 106 25.47 7.19 5.25
C VAL A 106 25.15 6.16 4.16
N LEU A 107 26.07 5.20 3.96
CA LEU A 107 25.84 4.07 3.06
C LEU A 107 24.72 3.19 3.62
N ASP A 108 23.55 3.19 2.98
CA ASP A 108 22.38 2.44 3.42
C ASP A 108 21.87 1.44 2.37
N TYR A 109 21.35 1.94 1.24
CA TYR A 109 20.78 1.09 0.19
C TYR A 109 21.81 0.10 -0.39
N TYR A 110 22.96 0.61 -0.85
CA TYR A 110 23.97 -0.17 -1.57
C TYR A 110 24.83 -1.09 -0.69
N THR A 111 24.43 -1.34 0.55
CA THR A 111 25.31 -2.01 1.51
C THR A 111 25.62 -3.46 1.13
N GLY A 112 24.64 -4.20 0.61
CA GLY A 112 24.86 -5.55 0.06
C GLY A 112 25.78 -5.54 -1.17
N GLU A 113 25.47 -4.70 -2.16
CA GLU A 113 26.28 -4.60 -3.38
C GLU A 113 27.74 -4.19 -3.13
N VAL A 114 27.99 -3.35 -2.12
CA VAL A 114 29.35 -2.99 -1.70
C VAL A 114 30.10 -4.20 -1.15
N VAL A 115 29.44 -5.03 -0.34
CA VAL A 115 30.02 -6.26 0.20
C VAL A 115 30.36 -7.23 -0.94
N GLU A 116 29.44 -7.41 -1.89
CA GLU A 116 29.65 -8.26 -3.07
C GLU A 116 30.81 -7.75 -3.94
N ALA A 117 30.86 -6.44 -4.21
CA ALA A 117 31.92 -5.82 -4.98
C ALA A 117 33.30 -5.98 -4.32
N LEU A 118 33.37 -5.82 -2.98
CA LEU A 118 34.58 -6.06 -2.20
C LEU A 118 35.01 -7.53 -2.24
N ALA A 119 34.06 -8.46 -2.13
CA ALA A 119 34.33 -9.88 -2.25
C ALA A 119 34.86 -10.26 -3.65
N ALA A 120 34.30 -9.67 -4.71
CA ALA A 120 34.72 -9.90 -6.09
C ALA A 120 36.17 -9.47 -6.38
N VAL A 121 36.68 -8.46 -5.66
CA VAL A 121 38.10 -8.04 -5.73
C VAL A 121 39.00 -8.76 -4.71
N GLY A 122 38.46 -9.75 -3.99
CA GLY A 122 39.20 -10.58 -3.03
C GLY A 122 39.44 -9.93 -1.66
N VAL A 123 38.74 -8.83 -1.35
CA VAL A 123 38.83 -8.18 -0.04
C VAL A 123 37.92 -8.90 0.95
N LYS A 124 38.48 -9.32 2.08
CA LYS A 124 37.71 -9.91 3.17
C LYS A 124 37.06 -8.81 4.00
N VAL A 125 35.75 -8.66 3.88
CA VAL A 125 34.96 -7.73 4.69
C VAL A 125 34.91 -8.25 6.14
N PRO A 126 35.27 -7.42 7.15
CA PRO A 126 35.14 -7.80 8.55
C PRO A 126 33.70 -8.19 8.91
N PRO A 127 33.47 -9.25 9.71
CA PRO A 127 32.13 -9.72 10.03
C PRO A 127 31.19 -8.62 10.53
N GLN A 128 31.65 -7.72 11.40
CA GLN A 128 30.86 -6.64 11.97
C GLN A 128 30.35 -5.60 10.96
N LEU A 129 30.90 -5.57 9.74
CA LEU A 129 30.51 -4.70 8.63
C LEU A 129 29.62 -5.42 7.60
N MET A 130 29.40 -6.73 7.74
CA MET A 130 28.55 -7.52 6.85
C MET A 130 27.08 -7.18 7.05
N THR A 131 26.31 -7.27 5.97
CA THR A 131 24.93 -6.74 5.90
C THR A 131 23.96 -7.74 5.27
N GLU A 132 24.49 -8.84 4.73
CA GLU A 132 23.72 -9.90 4.07
C GLU A 132 22.81 -10.61 5.08
N ALA A 133 21.51 -10.65 4.76
CA ALA A 133 20.58 -11.54 5.43
C ALA A 133 20.64 -12.93 4.80
N ASN A 134 21.17 -13.92 5.54
CA ASN A 134 21.05 -15.32 5.16
C ASN A 134 19.63 -15.80 5.51
N SER A 135 18.64 -15.48 4.68
CA SER A 135 17.31 -16.07 4.83
C SER A 135 16.85 -16.71 3.52
N ASP A 136 16.89 -18.05 3.49
CA ASP A 136 16.18 -18.89 2.50
C ASP A 136 14.65 -18.92 2.78
N ASP A 137 14.12 -17.99 3.58
CA ASP A 137 12.73 -18.02 4.04
C ASP A 137 11.78 -17.55 2.93
N PHE A 138 10.96 -18.49 2.47
CA PHE A 138 10.09 -18.36 1.31
C PHE A 138 8.96 -17.34 1.49
N PHE A 139 8.54 -17.07 2.72
CA PHE A 139 7.40 -16.18 3.02
C PHE A 139 7.74 -14.69 3.07
N TRP A 140 9.01 -14.34 3.27
CA TRP A 140 9.47 -12.95 3.43
C TRP A 140 10.87 -12.78 2.86
N LYS A 141 11.08 -13.20 1.61
CA LYS A 141 12.33 -12.91 0.92
C LYS A 141 12.46 -11.39 0.82
N LEU A 142 13.15 -10.79 1.78
CA LEU A 142 13.28 -9.35 1.85
C LEU A 142 14.08 -8.91 0.65
N VAL A 143 13.42 -8.14 -0.21
CA VAL A 143 14.08 -7.43 -1.29
C VAL A 143 15.11 -6.50 -0.64
N PRO A 144 16.36 -6.48 -1.10
CA PRO A 144 17.34 -5.49 -0.70
C PRO A 144 16.74 -4.08 -0.75
N GLY A 145 16.95 -3.29 0.30
CA GLY A 145 16.39 -1.94 0.38
C GLY A 145 17.07 -1.09 1.44
N SER A 146 16.78 0.21 1.43
CA SER A 146 17.19 1.13 2.50
C SER A 146 16.44 0.82 3.80
N MET A 147 16.91 1.38 4.92
CA MET A 147 16.23 1.30 6.23
C MET A 147 14.75 1.70 6.14
N TYR A 148 14.40 2.62 5.24
CA TYR A 148 13.05 3.11 5.05
C TYR A 148 12.09 2.10 4.38
N HIS A 149 12.61 1.19 3.55
CA HIS A 149 11.82 0.06 3.04
C HIS A 149 11.40 -0.85 4.19
N TYR A 150 12.34 -1.18 5.07
CA TYR A 150 12.10 -2.05 6.21
C TYR A 150 11.20 -1.42 7.27
N ILE A 151 11.37 -0.12 7.51
CA ILE A 151 10.47 0.65 8.36
C ILE A 151 9.03 0.62 7.82
N GLY A 152 8.85 0.70 6.49
CA GLY A 152 7.53 0.60 5.87
C GLY A 152 6.80 -0.69 6.22
N HIS A 153 7.51 -1.82 6.26
CA HIS A 153 6.95 -3.10 6.71
C HIS A 153 6.63 -3.11 8.22
N ALA A 154 7.47 -2.52 9.06
CA ALA A 154 7.27 -2.49 10.51
C ALA A 154 6.22 -1.45 10.98
N SER A 155 5.83 -0.51 10.11
CA SER A 155 4.91 0.60 10.42
C SER A 155 3.51 0.16 10.88
N THR A 156 3.12 -1.08 10.58
CA THR A 156 1.85 -1.69 11.06
C THR A 156 1.91 -2.15 12.52
N ILE A 157 3.12 -2.30 13.07
CA ILE A 157 3.37 -2.89 14.40
C ILE A 157 3.67 -1.81 15.44
N VAL A 158 4.35 -0.72 15.03
CA VAL A 158 4.82 0.36 15.90
C VAL A 158 4.76 1.71 15.18
N ASP A 159 4.66 2.79 15.95
CA ASP A 159 4.96 4.12 15.42
C ASP A 159 6.45 4.20 15.07
N THR A 160 6.71 4.48 13.81
CA THR A 160 8.05 4.48 13.21
C THR A 160 8.53 5.87 12.82
N VAL A 161 7.68 6.90 12.88
CA VAL A 161 8.07 8.27 12.50
C VAL A 161 9.24 8.77 13.36
N PRO A 162 9.23 8.62 14.71
CA PRO A 162 10.38 8.99 15.53
C PRO A 162 11.66 8.23 15.20
N LEU A 163 11.54 6.99 14.72
CA LEU A 163 12.68 6.18 14.32
C LEU A 163 13.25 6.67 12.98
N ALA A 164 12.39 6.95 12.00
CA ALA A 164 12.79 7.52 10.72
C ALA A 164 13.48 8.87 10.89
N GLU A 165 12.97 9.75 11.75
CA GLU A 165 13.59 11.03 12.11
C GLU A 165 14.98 10.84 12.73
N ALA A 166 15.11 9.88 13.66
CA ALA A 166 16.38 9.58 14.30
C ALA A 166 17.42 9.03 13.31
N LEU A 167 17.01 8.23 12.32
CA LEU A 167 17.89 7.75 11.26
C LEU A 167 18.27 8.88 10.29
N TYR A 168 17.29 9.69 9.88
CA TYR A 168 17.49 10.77 8.92
C TYR A 168 18.46 11.83 9.44
N SER A 169 18.29 12.25 10.69
CA SER A 169 19.18 13.19 11.38
C SER A 169 20.62 12.68 11.53
N LYS A 170 20.84 11.36 11.42
CA LYS A 170 22.15 10.71 11.45
C LYS A 170 22.73 10.43 10.06
N GLY A 171 22.04 10.88 9.01
CA GLY A 171 22.51 10.85 7.63
C GLY A 171 22.07 9.63 6.82
N PHE A 172 21.13 8.81 7.32
CA PHE A 172 20.46 7.80 6.50
C PHE A 172 19.42 8.53 5.62
N GLN A 173 19.72 8.75 4.35
CA GLN A 173 18.91 9.63 3.48
C GLN A 173 18.40 8.94 2.21
N ASP A 174 18.55 7.62 2.11
CA ASP A 174 18.04 6.83 0.98
C ASP A 174 16.51 6.59 1.10
N ILE A 175 15.74 7.68 1.24
CA ILE A 175 14.29 7.70 1.47
C ILE A 175 13.45 7.53 0.19
N ASP A 176 14.07 7.66 -0.97
CA ASP A 176 13.40 7.68 -2.27
C ASP A 176 14.08 6.73 -3.27
N VAL A 177 15.07 5.94 -2.85
CA VAL A 177 15.78 4.99 -3.73
C VAL A 177 14.86 3.80 -4.01
N PRO A 178 14.65 3.38 -5.27
CA PRO A 178 13.88 2.17 -5.57
C PRO A 178 14.65 0.91 -5.16
N ASN A 179 13.96 -0.09 -4.63
CA ASN A 179 14.48 -1.44 -4.44
C ASN A 179 14.60 -2.22 -5.75
N ASP A 180 15.00 -3.49 -5.67
CA ASP A 180 15.16 -4.35 -6.87
C ASP A 180 13.84 -4.59 -7.62
N ASP A 181 12.67 -4.36 -6.99
CA ASP A 181 11.36 -4.40 -7.64
C ASP A 181 10.96 -3.05 -8.26
N GLY A 182 11.83 -2.04 -8.20
CA GLY A 182 11.56 -0.67 -8.65
C GLY A 182 10.75 0.17 -7.64
N LEU A 183 10.40 -0.38 -6.48
CA LEU A 183 9.54 0.25 -5.49
C LEU A 183 10.37 1.13 -4.54
N THR A 184 9.95 2.38 -4.36
CA THR A 184 10.56 3.27 -3.35
C THR A 184 10.00 2.95 -1.96
N PRO A 185 10.58 3.48 -0.86
CA PRO A 185 10.00 3.36 0.47
C PRO A 185 8.55 3.83 0.53
N LEU A 186 8.20 4.87 -0.23
CA LEU A 186 6.86 5.45 -0.31
C LEU A 186 5.83 4.46 -0.90
N CYS A 187 6.26 3.54 -1.77
CA CYS A 187 5.40 2.50 -2.35
C CYS A 187 5.11 1.32 -1.41
N ILE A 188 5.80 1.24 -0.26
CA ILE A 188 5.72 0.10 0.68
C ILE A 188 5.06 0.50 2.01
N GLN A 189 4.92 1.81 2.25
CA GLN A 189 4.33 2.34 3.48
C GLN A 189 2.85 1.99 3.60
N ASN A 190 2.47 1.44 4.75
CA ASN A 190 1.07 1.19 5.09
C ASN A 190 0.53 2.20 6.13
N ASN A 191 1.27 3.30 6.36
CA ASN A 191 0.94 4.33 7.36
C ASN A 191 1.06 5.73 6.74
N VAL A 192 -0.05 6.47 6.74
CA VAL A 192 -0.15 7.83 6.19
C VAL A 192 0.75 8.84 6.89
N GLU A 193 0.95 8.73 8.20
CA GLU A 193 1.86 9.60 8.96
C GLU A 193 3.31 9.42 8.45
N HIS A 194 3.71 8.18 8.18
CA HIS A 194 5.05 7.88 7.65
C HIS A 194 5.20 8.30 6.19
N SER A 195 4.18 8.07 5.36
CA SER A 195 4.16 8.57 3.98
C SER A 195 4.26 10.10 3.94
N THR A 196 3.57 10.79 4.86
CA THR A 196 3.65 12.25 5.00
C THR A 196 5.07 12.67 5.39
N TRP A 197 5.66 12.00 6.39
CA TRP A 197 7.04 12.25 6.80
C TRP A 197 8.02 12.08 5.63
N LEU A 198 7.92 10.99 4.85
CA LEU A 198 8.79 10.76 3.68
C LEU A 198 8.69 11.91 2.67
N VAL A 199 7.47 12.34 2.33
CA VAL A 199 7.25 13.45 1.37
C VAL A 199 7.78 14.77 1.92
N GLU A 200 7.63 15.03 3.22
CA GLU A 200 8.21 16.23 3.87
C GLU A 200 9.73 16.25 3.86
N HIS A 201 10.36 15.08 3.82
CA HIS A 201 11.82 14.93 3.76
C HIS A 201 12.36 14.81 2.32
N GLY A 202 11.49 14.92 1.31
CA GLY A 202 11.87 15.01 -0.09
C GLY A 202 11.64 13.76 -0.93
N ALA A 203 10.97 12.73 -0.41
CA ALA A 203 10.50 11.62 -1.24
C ALA A 203 9.43 12.12 -2.24
N SER A 204 9.48 11.61 -3.48
CA SER A 204 8.65 12.13 -4.56
C SER A 204 7.44 11.24 -4.82
N LEU A 205 6.24 11.82 -4.70
CA LEU A 205 4.99 11.19 -5.14
C LEU A 205 4.95 10.96 -6.65
N GLU A 206 5.62 11.80 -7.42
CA GLU A 206 5.64 11.76 -8.89
C GLU A 206 6.79 10.90 -9.44
N LYS A 207 7.52 10.21 -8.56
CA LYS A 207 8.61 9.33 -9.00
C LYS A 207 8.06 8.21 -9.87
N PRO A 208 8.55 8.05 -11.12
CA PRO A 208 8.20 6.91 -11.94
C PRO A 208 8.68 5.63 -11.26
N ILE A 209 7.79 4.64 -11.21
CA ILE A 209 8.04 3.33 -10.65
C ILE A 209 8.22 2.38 -11.83
N SER A 210 9.47 2.15 -12.18
CA SER A 210 9.86 1.14 -13.16
C SER A 210 9.88 -0.23 -12.48
N GLY A 211 8.68 -0.80 -12.27
CA GLY A 211 8.53 -2.16 -11.76
C GLY A 211 8.44 -3.20 -12.88
N ILE A 212 8.12 -4.44 -12.51
CA ILE A 212 7.93 -5.59 -13.44
C ILE A 212 6.85 -5.29 -14.50
N VAL A 213 5.95 -4.33 -14.25
CA VAL A 213 4.94 -3.87 -15.20
C VAL A 213 5.14 -2.37 -15.46
N ASP A 214 5.74 -2.07 -16.62
CA ASP A 214 5.94 -0.71 -17.11
C ASP A 214 4.63 -0.18 -17.71
N ILE A 215 3.75 0.31 -16.83
CA ILE A 215 2.54 1.03 -17.23
C ILE A 215 2.63 2.52 -16.91
N GLY A 216 3.83 3.06 -16.71
CA GLY A 216 4.01 4.48 -16.35
C GLY A 216 3.46 4.86 -14.96
N SER A 217 3.29 3.89 -14.04
CA SER A 217 2.87 4.19 -12.67
C SER A 217 3.90 5.04 -11.94
N ILE A 218 3.42 6.00 -11.16
CA ILE A 218 4.23 6.78 -10.19
C ILE A 218 3.98 6.32 -8.75
N ALA A 219 4.87 6.71 -7.82
CA ALA A 219 4.79 6.33 -6.40
C ALA A 219 3.42 6.66 -5.77
N ALA A 220 2.78 7.75 -6.19
CA ALA A 220 1.45 8.13 -5.73
C ALA A 220 0.37 7.07 -6.00
N HIS A 221 0.48 6.26 -7.06
CA HIS A 221 -0.47 5.17 -7.31
C HIS A 221 -0.48 4.15 -6.17
N TYR A 222 0.69 3.83 -5.62
CA TYR A 222 0.87 2.89 -4.51
C TYR A 222 0.42 3.51 -3.19
N VAL A 223 0.82 4.76 -2.94
CA VAL A 223 0.37 5.49 -1.75
C VAL A 223 -1.15 5.55 -1.70
N PHE A 224 -1.79 5.79 -2.84
CA PHE A 224 -3.23 5.97 -2.93
C PHE A 224 -4.00 4.66 -2.84
N SER A 225 -3.46 3.53 -3.31
CA SER A 225 -4.06 2.22 -3.12
C SER A 225 -4.08 1.81 -1.64
N ASP A 226 -3.01 2.12 -0.89
CA ASP A 226 -2.89 1.74 0.53
C ASP A 226 -3.78 2.59 1.46
N LEU A 227 -4.38 3.67 0.95
CA LEU A 227 -5.27 4.53 1.72
C LEU A 227 -6.49 3.79 2.26
N ARG A 228 -6.90 2.66 1.65
CA ARG A 228 -7.99 1.82 2.16
C ARG A 228 -7.88 1.54 3.65
N TYR A 229 -6.69 1.25 4.16
CA TYR A 229 -6.45 0.91 5.57
C TYR A 229 -6.51 2.10 6.52
N SER A 230 -6.35 3.31 5.98
CA SER A 230 -6.27 4.53 6.80
C SER A 230 -7.65 5.09 7.18
N PHE A 231 -8.73 4.64 6.56
CA PHE A 231 -10.07 5.18 6.85
C PHE A 231 -10.83 4.43 7.97
N GLU A 232 -10.17 3.53 8.71
CA GLU A 232 -10.80 2.97 9.90
C GLU A 232 -11.13 4.08 10.92
N PRO A 233 -12.38 4.20 11.39
CA PRO A 233 -12.88 5.35 12.16
C PRO A 233 -12.22 5.55 13.54
N ARG A 234 -11.29 4.68 13.95
CA ARG A 234 -10.63 4.71 15.27
C ARG A 234 -9.32 5.48 15.31
N LYS A 235 -8.73 5.82 14.17
CA LYS A 235 -7.55 6.71 14.10
C LYS A 235 -7.97 7.97 13.37
N ASN A 236 -7.27 9.08 13.59
CA ASN A 236 -7.65 10.39 13.06
C ASN A 236 -6.82 10.83 11.82
N PRO A 237 -6.61 10.01 10.77
CA PRO A 237 -5.77 10.38 9.62
C PRO A 237 -6.52 11.22 8.56
N ARG A 238 -7.68 11.79 8.90
CA ARG A 238 -8.52 12.54 7.94
C ARG A 238 -7.78 13.73 7.32
N ARG A 239 -6.98 14.44 8.11
CA ARG A 239 -6.29 15.66 7.67
C ARG A 239 -4.99 15.38 6.91
N GLU A 240 -4.13 14.52 7.44
CA GLU A 240 -2.84 14.17 6.82
C GLU A 240 -3.05 13.54 5.44
N LEU A 241 -4.09 12.70 5.33
CA LEU A 241 -4.49 12.12 4.06
C LEU A 241 -4.92 13.17 3.05
N ALA A 242 -5.81 14.09 3.45
CA ALA A 242 -6.26 15.15 2.57
C ALA A 242 -5.10 16.07 2.15
N GLU A 243 -4.15 16.34 3.06
CA GLU A 243 -2.94 17.10 2.76
C GLU A 243 -2.02 16.36 1.78
N LEU A 244 -1.78 15.06 1.96
CA LEU A 244 -1.00 14.25 1.03
C LEU A 244 -1.67 14.20 -0.36
N ALA A 245 -2.99 14.05 -0.38
CA ALA A 245 -3.76 13.99 -1.61
C ALA A 245 -3.66 15.30 -2.42
N ARG A 246 -3.65 16.45 -1.73
CA ARG A 246 -3.47 17.78 -2.33
C ARG A 246 -2.07 18.04 -2.89
N ARG A 247 -1.05 17.30 -2.45
CA ARG A 247 0.35 17.52 -2.89
C ARG A 247 0.61 17.03 -4.32
N LEU A 248 -0.32 16.30 -4.95
CA LEU A 248 -0.29 16.05 -6.39
C LEU A 248 -0.65 17.34 -7.14
N THR A 249 0.38 18.14 -7.43
CA THR A 249 0.21 19.50 -7.95
C THR A 249 -0.24 19.56 -9.42
N ASN A 250 -0.02 18.49 -10.20
CA ASN A 250 -0.41 18.41 -11.59
C ASN A 250 -1.22 17.13 -11.87
N TYR A 251 -2.37 17.31 -12.50
CA TYR A 251 -3.23 16.20 -12.90
C TYR A 251 -2.58 15.32 -13.98
N GLU A 252 -1.87 15.93 -14.93
CA GLU A 252 -1.31 15.23 -16.09
C GLU A 252 -0.09 14.37 -15.72
N THR A 253 0.67 14.75 -14.70
CA THR A 253 1.78 13.93 -14.18
C THR A 253 1.29 12.70 -13.41
N GLY A 254 0.02 12.68 -13.01
CA GLY A 254 -0.58 11.58 -12.29
C GLY A 254 -1.14 10.47 -13.17
N LEU A 255 -1.24 10.65 -14.49
CA LEU A 255 -1.83 9.64 -15.36
C LEU A 255 -0.81 8.55 -15.72
N ASP A 256 -1.19 7.29 -15.49
CA ASP A 256 -0.46 6.12 -16.00
C ASP A 256 -0.88 5.80 -17.46
N GLU A 257 -0.28 4.78 -18.08
CA GLU A 257 -0.60 4.37 -19.45
C GLU A 257 -1.78 3.38 -19.53
N CYS A 258 -2.62 3.31 -18.50
CA CYS A 258 -3.72 2.35 -18.45
C CYS A 258 -4.88 2.74 -19.36
N ILE A 259 -5.46 1.72 -20.01
CA ILE A 259 -6.58 1.85 -20.95
C ILE A 259 -7.88 1.23 -20.43
N CYS A 260 -8.01 1.04 -19.12
CA CYS A 260 -9.21 0.47 -18.50
C CYS A 260 -10.38 1.44 -18.53
N GLY A 261 -11.60 0.92 -18.69
CA GLY A 261 -12.83 1.73 -18.66
C GLY A 261 -13.02 2.55 -17.37
N CYS A 262 -12.35 2.19 -16.27
CA CYS A 262 -12.41 2.97 -15.02
C CYS A 262 -11.70 4.34 -15.11
N SER A 263 -10.98 4.61 -16.20
CA SER A 263 -10.41 5.92 -16.51
C SER A 263 -10.57 6.28 -18.00
N SER A 264 -10.44 7.56 -18.34
CA SER A 264 -10.47 8.04 -19.73
C SER A 264 -9.07 8.03 -20.37
N ASP A 265 -8.06 8.52 -19.63
CA ASP A 265 -6.76 8.91 -20.20
C ASP A 265 -5.58 8.32 -19.40
N GLY A 266 -5.78 7.18 -18.74
CA GLY A 266 -4.83 6.64 -17.75
C GLY A 266 -5.41 6.65 -16.34
N CYS A 267 -5.17 5.62 -15.56
CA CYS A 267 -5.53 5.64 -14.15
C CYS A 267 -4.75 6.75 -13.45
N HIS A 268 -5.47 7.59 -12.70
CA HIS A 268 -4.87 8.58 -11.82
C HIS A 268 -4.76 7.97 -10.41
N PRO A 269 -3.89 8.47 -9.49
CA PRO A 269 -3.85 8.00 -8.10
C PRO A 269 -5.22 7.97 -7.41
N TYR A 270 -6.08 8.97 -7.64
CA TYR A 270 -7.48 8.94 -7.17
C TYR A 270 -8.30 7.77 -7.75
N THR A 271 -8.09 7.36 -9.01
CA THR A 271 -8.70 6.15 -9.57
C THR A 271 -8.27 4.91 -8.78
N LYS A 272 -6.97 4.79 -8.44
CA LYS A 272 -6.45 3.66 -7.64
C LYS A 272 -7.02 3.66 -6.22
N MET A 273 -7.07 4.82 -5.57
CA MET A 273 -7.70 4.95 -4.25
C MET A 273 -9.14 4.45 -4.28
N TRP A 274 -9.96 4.94 -5.22
CA TRP A 274 -11.35 4.52 -5.32
C TRP A 274 -11.50 3.05 -5.68
N LYS A 275 -10.71 2.54 -6.63
CA LYS A 275 -10.68 1.11 -6.94
C LYS A 275 -10.48 0.27 -5.67
N THR A 276 -9.43 0.55 -4.90
CA THR A 276 -9.12 -0.26 -3.71
C THR A 276 -10.16 -0.09 -2.59
N VAL A 277 -10.74 1.11 -2.44
CA VAL A 277 -11.84 1.34 -1.49
C VAL A 277 -13.10 0.56 -1.87
N LEU A 278 -13.46 0.55 -3.15
CA LEU A 278 -14.74 0.03 -3.62
C LEU A 278 -14.71 -1.48 -3.92
N GLU A 279 -13.55 -2.06 -4.24
CA GLU A 279 -13.39 -3.51 -4.48
C GLU A 279 -14.05 -4.38 -3.38
N LEU A 280 -13.89 -4.02 -2.10
CA LEU A 280 -14.56 -4.77 -1.02
C LEU A 280 -16.06 -4.48 -0.89
N CYS A 281 -16.47 -3.25 -1.14
CA CYS A 281 -17.84 -2.80 -0.93
C CYS A 281 -18.77 -3.42 -1.98
N VAL A 282 -18.30 -3.53 -3.22
CA VAL A 282 -19.08 -4.06 -4.33
C VAL A 282 -19.31 -5.57 -4.22
N GLU A 283 -18.33 -6.33 -3.72
CA GLU A 283 -18.44 -7.78 -3.55
C GLU A 283 -19.43 -8.20 -2.46
N ARG A 284 -19.69 -7.33 -1.47
CA ARG A 284 -20.37 -7.71 -0.22
C ARG A 284 -21.54 -6.82 0.19
N GLY A 285 -21.71 -5.68 -0.48
CA GLY A 285 -22.61 -4.62 -0.04
C GLY A 285 -23.76 -4.34 -1.01
N THR A 286 -24.79 -3.73 -0.45
CA THR A 286 -25.91 -3.10 -1.18
C THR A 286 -25.48 -1.77 -1.81
N GLN A 287 -26.27 -1.28 -2.77
CA GLN A 287 -26.05 0.03 -3.38
C GLN A 287 -26.10 1.19 -2.36
N GLU A 288 -26.93 1.05 -1.32
CA GLU A 288 -27.01 2.01 -0.21
C GLU A 288 -25.70 2.07 0.59
N GLU A 289 -25.11 0.90 0.90
CA GLU A 289 -23.82 0.82 1.59
C GLU A 289 -22.67 1.39 0.76
N LEU A 290 -22.66 1.11 -0.56
CA LEU A 290 -21.70 1.69 -1.49
C LEU A 290 -21.80 3.22 -1.51
N THR A 291 -23.02 3.75 -1.63
CA THR A 291 -23.29 5.19 -1.63
C THR A 291 -22.81 5.85 -0.34
N LYS A 292 -23.09 5.21 0.81
CA LYS A 292 -22.66 5.69 2.12
C LYS A 292 -21.14 5.77 2.23
N GLU A 293 -20.42 4.73 1.81
CA GLU A 293 -18.95 4.74 1.82
C GLU A 293 -18.41 5.83 0.90
N ILE A 294 -18.93 5.97 -0.33
CA ILE A 294 -18.52 7.03 -1.26
C ILE A 294 -18.72 8.42 -0.63
N HIS A 295 -19.88 8.65 -0.01
CA HIS A 295 -20.19 9.90 0.66
C HIS A 295 -19.21 10.21 1.81
N GLU A 296 -18.95 9.24 2.69
CA GLU A 296 -18.02 9.42 3.83
C GLU A 296 -16.58 9.70 3.38
N ARG A 297 -16.13 9.06 2.29
CA ARG A 297 -14.80 9.34 1.70
C ARG A 297 -14.74 10.71 1.03
N CYS A 298 -15.78 11.10 0.31
CA CYS A 298 -15.83 12.44 -0.30
C CYS A 298 -15.76 13.55 0.75
N ILE A 299 -16.48 13.43 1.88
CA ILE A 299 -16.37 14.38 3.00
C ILE A 299 -14.90 14.53 3.46
N SER A 300 -14.20 13.41 3.58
CA SER A 300 -12.81 13.40 4.05
C SER A 300 -11.85 14.06 3.05
N ILE A 301 -12.07 13.85 1.74
CA ILE A 301 -11.25 14.45 0.68
C ILE A 301 -11.52 15.97 0.59
N GLU A 302 -12.79 16.37 0.70
CA GLU A 302 -13.26 17.76 0.58
C GLU A 302 -12.92 18.65 1.78
N ASP A 303 -12.42 18.11 2.89
CA ASP A 303 -12.23 18.82 4.16
C ASP A 303 -11.32 20.06 4.06
N GLY A 304 -11.91 21.21 3.74
CA GLY A 304 -11.20 22.46 3.50
C GLY A 304 -10.50 22.53 2.13
N TRP A 305 -10.89 21.70 1.16
CA TRP A 305 -10.32 21.70 -0.19
C TRP A 305 -11.40 21.74 -1.27
N ASP A 306 -11.31 22.76 -2.13
CA ASP A 306 -12.09 22.80 -3.36
C ASP A 306 -11.43 21.89 -4.40
N ILE A 307 -12.00 20.69 -4.54
CA ILE A 307 -11.48 19.66 -5.44
C ILE A 307 -11.52 20.17 -6.89
N PRO A 308 -10.39 20.16 -7.63
CA PRO A 308 -10.37 20.50 -9.05
C PRO A 308 -11.36 19.67 -9.87
N ARG A 309 -12.00 20.30 -10.88
CA ARG A 309 -13.00 19.65 -11.75
C ARG A 309 -12.51 18.31 -12.33
N LYS A 310 -11.26 18.25 -12.81
CA LYS A 310 -10.67 17.02 -13.36
C LYS A 310 -10.61 15.88 -12.33
N ILE A 311 -10.36 16.18 -11.06
CA ILE A 311 -10.33 15.19 -9.99
C ILE A 311 -11.77 14.76 -9.62
N LYS A 312 -12.73 15.70 -9.58
CA LYS A 312 -14.16 15.35 -9.41
C LYS A 312 -14.63 14.38 -10.50
N SER A 313 -14.24 14.62 -11.76
CA SER A 313 -14.50 13.73 -12.90
C SER A 313 -13.90 12.34 -12.71
N VAL A 314 -12.63 12.25 -12.28
CA VAL A 314 -11.99 10.96 -11.94
C VAL A 314 -12.75 10.20 -10.86
N CYS A 315 -13.18 10.88 -9.79
CA CYS A 315 -13.97 10.28 -8.72
C CYS A 315 -15.32 9.77 -9.25
N LEU A 316 -16.05 10.59 -10.01
CA LEU A 316 -17.33 10.20 -10.63
C LEU A 316 -17.18 8.95 -11.48
N ARG A 317 -16.16 8.93 -12.34
CA ARG A 317 -15.90 7.79 -13.23
C ARG A 317 -15.55 6.52 -12.45
N ALA A 318 -14.63 6.59 -11.50
CA ALA A 318 -14.23 5.43 -10.72
C ALA A 318 -15.39 4.85 -9.88
N CYS A 319 -16.17 5.72 -9.23
CA CYS A 319 -17.33 5.29 -8.44
C CYS A 319 -18.46 4.71 -9.30
N THR A 320 -18.77 5.34 -10.44
CA THR A 320 -19.81 4.85 -11.36
C THR A 320 -19.42 3.53 -12.01
N PHE A 321 -18.14 3.40 -12.41
CA PHE A 321 -17.58 2.15 -12.93
C PHE A 321 -17.76 1.00 -11.92
N ALA A 322 -17.43 1.25 -10.65
CA ALA A 322 -17.60 0.25 -9.59
C ALA A 322 -19.07 -0.09 -9.31
N ALA A 323 -19.96 0.91 -9.33
CA ALA A 323 -21.39 0.70 -9.10
C ALA A 323 -22.06 -0.13 -10.21
N LEU A 324 -21.59 0.02 -11.46
CA LEU A 324 -21.99 -0.84 -12.59
C LEU A 324 -21.36 -2.24 -12.55
N ARG A 325 -20.52 -2.53 -11.54
CA ARG A 325 -19.84 -3.83 -11.35
C ARG A 325 -18.96 -4.25 -12.53
N LEU A 326 -18.42 -3.29 -13.26
CA LEU A 326 -17.54 -3.53 -14.41
C LEU A 326 -16.19 -4.09 -13.97
N GLN A 327 -15.60 -4.94 -14.82
CA GLN A 327 -14.33 -5.58 -14.51
C GLN A 327 -13.12 -4.70 -14.83
N HIS A 328 -12.24 -4.53 -13.84
CA HIS A 328 -11.01 -3.78 -14.02
C HIS A 328 -10.01 -4.52 -14.93
N THR A 329 -9.73 -3.95 -16.10
CA THR A 329 -8.59 -4.30 -16.97
C THR A 329 -7.30 -3.52 -16.63
N CYS A 330 -7.31 -2.73 -15.55
CA CYS A 330 -6.15 -2.00 -15.02
C CYS A 330 -5.38 -2.80 -13.97
N CYS A 331 -4.16 -2.35 -13.61
CA CYS A 331 -3.31 -3.12 -12.71
C CYS A 331 -3.95 -3.44 -11.35
N ARG A 332 -3.76 -4.70 -10.91
CA ARG A 332 -4.27 -5.28 -9.65
C ARG A 332 -3.10 -5.71 -8.75
N HIS A 333 -3.36 -5.70 -7.44
CA HIS A 333 -2.45 -6.25 -6.42
C HIS A 333 -2.62 -7.76 -6.23
N TRP A 334 -3.76 -8.33 -6.62
CA TRP A 334 -4.03 -9.76 -6.52
C TRP A 334 -3.70 -10.44 -7.84
N VAL A 335 -2.96 -11.55 -7.78
CA VAL A 335 -2.52 -12.31 -8.95
C VAL A 335 -2.94 -13.75 -8.78
N SER A 336 -3.53 -14.35 -9.81
CA SER A 336 -3.73 -15.80 -9.82
C SER A 336 -2.37 -16.50 -9.83
N ASP A 337 -2.14 -17.41 -8.88
CA ASP A 337 -0.88 -18.14 -8.73
C ASP A 337 -0.71 -19.29 -9.75
N GLY A 338 -1.63 -19.41 -10.71
CA GLY A 338 -1.65 -20.48 -11.73
C GLY A 338 -2.08 -21.84 -11.20
N ASN A 339 -2.31 -21.98 -9.88
CA ASN A 339 -2.85 -23.18 -9.24
C ASN A 339 -4.30 -22.98 -8.75
N GLY A 340 -4.95 -21.89 -9.16
CA GLY A 340 -6.30 -21.54 -8.75
C GLY A 340 -6.38 -20.83 -7.39
N GLY A 341 -5.24 -20.41 -6.82
CA GLY A 341 -5.19 -19.48 -5.69
C GLY A 341 -4.94 -18.05 -6.16
N GLU A 342 -5.33 -17.07 -5.35
CA GLU A 342 -4.93 -15.67 -5.51
C GLU A 342 -3.84 -15.36 -4.49
N ASP A 343 -2.71 -14.84 -4.95
CA ASP A 343 -1.62 -14.36 -4.10
C ASP A 343 -1.55 -12.83 -4.15
N TRP A 344 -1.31 -12.22 -2.99
CA TRP A 344 -1.22 -10.78 -2.87
C TRP A 344 0.20 -10.32 -3.23
N SER A 345 0.30 -9.48 -4.25
CA SER A 345 1.53 -8.91 -4.76
C SER A 345 1.58 -7.40 -4.49
N ARG A 346 2.69 -6.93 -3.90
CA ARG A 346 2.98 -5.50 -3.83
C ARG A 346 3.21 -4.90 -5.22
N VAL A 347 3.79 -5.69 -6.12
CA VAL A 347 3.99 -5.26 -7.51
C VAL A 347 2.67 -5.33 -8.26
N LEU A 348 2.24 -4.19 -8.78
CA LEU A 348 1.07 -4.06 -9.64
C LEU A 348 1.25 -4.91 -10.91
N LYS A 349 0.27 -5.77 -11.22
CA LYS A 349 0.27 -6.55 -12.46
C LYS A 349 -0.91 -6.20 -13.37
N LYS A 350 -0.67 -6.17 -14.68
CA LYS A 350 -1.69 -5.98 -15.71
C LYS A 350 -2.25 -7.35 -16.14
N PRO A 351 -3.58 -7.49 -16.34
CA PRO A 351 -4.17 -8.67 -16.97
C PRO A 351 -3.58 -8.93 -18.37
N GLU A 352 -3.70 -10.16 -18.87
CA GLU A 352 -3.23 -10.50 -20.22
C GLU A 352 -4.07 -9.81 -21.29
N GLU A 353 -3.49 -9.47 -22.45
CA GLU A 353 -4.21 -8.73 -23.50
C GLU A 353 -5.44 -9.48 -24.03
N SER A 354 -5.43 -10.82 -24.03
CA SER A 354 -6.60 -11.62 -24.41
C SER A 354 -7.74 -11.50 -23.40
N GLU A 355 -7.44 -11.54 -22.10
CA GLU A 355 -8.42 -11.34 -21.02
C GLU A 355 -8.99 -9.92 -21.08
N ILE A 356 -8.15 -8.92 -21.34
CA ILE A 356 -8.57 -7.53 -21.52
C ILE A 356 -9.54 -7.41 -22.70
N GLN A 357 -9.26 -8.10 -23.81
CA GLN A 357 -10.11 -8.06 -24.99
C GLN A 357 -11.46 -8.74 -24.74
N GLU A 358 -11.46 -9.90 -24.09
CA GLU A 358 -12.67 -10.65 -23.71
C GLU A 358 -13.58 -9.78 -22.83
N ILE A 359 -13.05 -9.24 -21.72
CA ILE A 359 -13.80 -8.35 -20.81
C ILE A 359 -14.41 -7.15 -21.57
N ARG A 360 -13.65 -6.54 -22.49
CA ARG A 360 -14.14 -5.39 -23.26
C ARG A 360 -15.24 -5.73 -24.23
N GLU A 361 -15.19 -6.92 -24.83
CA GLU A 361 -16.23 -7.39 -25.74
C GLU A 361 -17.51 -7.75 -24.97
N GLU A 362 -17.38 -8.42 -23.82
CA GLU A 362 -18.49 -8.78 -22.94
C GLU A 362 -19.19 -7.55 -22.35
N GLU A 363 -18.41 -6.59 -21.88
CA GLU A 363 -18.92 -5.41 -21.16
C GLU A 363 -19.14 -4.19 -22.06
N ALA A 364 -19.09 -4.33 -23.39
CA ALA A 364 -19.16 -3.21 -24.33
C ALA A 364 -20.41 -2.33 -24.15
N VAL A 365 -21.56 -2.95 -23.86
CA VAL A 365 -22.85 -2.26 -23.62
C VAL A 365 -22.78 -1.43 -22.34
N GLU A 366 -22.28 -2.02 -21.26
CA GLU A 366 -22.17 -1.37 -19.95
C GLU A 366 -21.10 -0.27 -19.95
N LEU A 367 -20.01 -0.45 -20.71
CA LEU A 367 -19.02 0.59 -20.93
C LEU A 367 -19.60 1.78 -21.69
N ALA A 368 -20.46 1.56 -22.69
CA ALA A 368 -21.15 2.66 -23.37
C ALA A 368 -22.11 3.38 -22.42
N ARG A 369 -22.86 2.64 -21.58
CA ARG A 369 -23.72 3.21 -20.54
C ARG A 369 -22.92 4.04 -19.53
N LEU A 370 -21.73 3.59 -19.13
CA LEU A 370 -20.83 4.37 -18.29
C LEU A 370 -20.50 5.72 -18.92
N GLU A 371 -20.12 5.76 -20.21
CA GLU A 371 -19.79 7.03 -20.88
C GLU A 371 -20.97 8.02 -20.86
N ASP A 372 -22.18 7.53 -21.17
CA ASP A 372 -23.39 8.35 -21.14
C ASP A 372 -23.66 8.91 -19.73
N LEU A 373 -23.50 8.07 -18.70
CA LEU A 373 -23.67 8.48 -17.30
C LEU A 373 -22.60 9.49 -16.86
N ILE A 374 -21.34 9.35 -17.28
CA ILE A 374 -20.30 10.33 -16.92
C ILE A 374 -20.61 11.69 -17.54
N ILE A 375 -21.04 11.74 -18.80
CA ILE A 375 -21.47 12.99 -19.45
C ILE A 375 -22.65 13.62 -18.69
N GLU A 376 -23.64 12.80 -18.31
CA GLU A 376 -24.80 13.25 -17.53
C GLU A 376 -24.39 13.81 -16.16
N PHE A 377 -23.59 13.06 -15.41
CA PHE A 377 -23.17 13.41 -14.06
C PHE A 377 -22.27 14.63 -14.03
N GLU A 378 -21.29 14.74 -14.93
CA GLU A 378 -20.48 15.97 -15.04
C GLU A 378 -21.36 17.18 -15.35
N GLY A 379 -22.29 17.05 -16.30
CA GLY A 379 -23.18 18.13 -16.68
C GLY A 379 -24.14 18.55 -15.56
N LYS A 380 -24.56 17.62 -14.69
CA LYS A 380 -25.36 17.91 -13.49
C LYS A 380 -24.51 18.53 -12.38
N LEU A 381 -23.32 17.98 -12.12
CA LEU A 381 -22.41 18.47 -11.10
C LEU A 381 -21.93 19.89 -11.39
N ASP A 382 -21.60 20.21 -12.65
CA ASP A 382 -21.19 21.56 -13.07
C ASP A 382 -22.30 22.62 -12.85
N LYS A 383 -23.58 22.19 -12.81
CA LYS A 383 -24.74 23.08 -12.56
C LYS A 383 -25.19 23.07 -11.11
N ALA A 384 -24.79 22.06 -10.33
CA ALA A 384 -25.17 21.91 -8.95
C ALA A 384 -24.28 22.77 -8.07
N ASP A 385 -24.88 23.56 -7.19
CA ASP A 385 -24.15 24.29 -6.15
C ASP A 385 -24.04 23.42 -4.89
N CYS A 386 -23.37 22.26 -5.03
CA CYS A 386 -23.15 21.33 -3.93
C CYS A 386 -21.74 20.72 -3.98
N SER A 387 -21.35 20.12 -2.84
CA SER A 387 -20.10 19.37 -2.77
C SER A 387 -20.22 18.04 -3.51
N LEU A 388 -19.09 17.44 -3.88
CA LEU A 388 -19.02 16.11 -4.47
C LEU A 388 -19.67 15.06 -3.56
N ALA A 389 -19.44 15.15 -2.24
CA ALA A 389 -20.09 14.26 -1.28
C ALA A 389 -21.62 14.37 -1.36
N GLU A 390 -22.15 15.59 -1.32
CA GLU A 390 -23.60 15.81 -1.39
C GLU A 390 -24.18 15.38 -2.74
N PHE A 391 -23.46 15.60 -3.83
CA PHE A 391 -23.84 15.11 -5.15
C PHE A 391 -23.98 13.59 -5.18
N PHE A 392 -22.98 12.86 -4.63
CA PHE A 392 -23.01 11.40 -4.56
C PHE A 392 -24.22 10.89 -3.77
N ARG A 393 -24.48 11.47 -2.60
CA ARG A 393 -25.57 11.08 -1.71
C ARG A 393 -26.96 11.36 -2.28
N THR A 394 -27.10 12.31 -3.19
CA THR A 394 -28.39 12.77 -3.70
C THR A 394 -28.57 12.40 -5.17
N GLN A 395 -28.05 13.22 -6.08
CA GLN A 395 -28.31 13.12 -7.51
C GLN A 395 -27.72 11.86 -8.15
N TRP A 396 -26.51 11.47 -7.75
CA TRP A 396 -25.87 10.26 -8.26
C TRP A 396 -26.58 9.00 -7.75
N ALA A 397 -26.79 8.89 -6.43
CA ALA A 397 -27.43 7.71 -5.83
C ALA A 397 -28.80 7.44 -6.44
N THR A 398 -29.68 8.47 -6.52
CA THR A 398 -31.01 8.33 -7.13
C THR A 398 -30.93 7.85 -8.57
N ARG A 399 -30.01 8.40 -9.38
CA ARG A 399 -29.88 7.98 -10.78
C ARG A 399 -29.30 6.57 -10.90
N MET A 400 -28.35 6.20 -10.04
CA MET A 400 -27.79 4.85 -10.05
C MET A 400 -28.83 3.80 -9.65
N ASP A 401 -29.72 4.10 -8.69
CA ASP A 401 -30.83 3.20 -8.34
C ASP A 401 -31.76 2.96 -9.55
N GLU A 402 -32.09 4.01 -10.31
CA GLU A 402 -32.87 3.88 -11.55
C GLU A 402 -32.14 3.03 -12.60
N VAL A 403 -30.85 3.31 -12.84
CA VAL A 403 -30.05 2.57 -13.83
C VAL A 403 -29.93 1.10 -13.46
N LEU A 404 -29.65 0.79 -12.20
CA LEU A 404 -29.52 -0.59 -11.73
C LEU A 404 -30.88 -1.31 -11.82
N GLY A 405 -31.98 -0.63 -11.51
CA GLY A 405 -33.33 -1.16 -11.75
C GLY A 405 -33.59 -1.43 -13.24
N GLU A 406 -33.20 -0.51 -14.14
CA GLU A 406 -33.29 -0.71 -15.60
C GLU A 406 -32.48 -1.93 -16.08
N ILE A 407 -31.35 -2.23 -15.44
CA ILE A 407 -30.50 -3.40 -15.72
C ILE A 407 -31.17 -4.68 -15.22
N GLU A 408 -31.66 -4.69 -13.98
CA GLU A 408 -32.35 -5.84 -13.40
C GLU A 408 -33.65 -6.19 -14.14
N ASP A 409 -34.36 -5.17 -14.63
CA ASP A 409 -35.58 -5.31 -15.41
C ASP A 409 -35.34 -5.74 -16.87
N GLN A 410 -34.09 -5.85 -17.33
CA GLN A 410 -33.80 -6.38 -18.66
C GLN A 410 -34.14 -7.87 -18.75
N VAL A 411 -35.34 -8.14 -19.25
CA VAL A 411 -35.79 -9.49 -19.57
C VAL A 411 -34.90 -10.08 -20.67
N LEU A 412 -34.29 -11.23 -20.37
CA LEU A 412 -33.56 -12.03 -21.35
C LEU A 412 -34.43 -12.25 -22.60
N THR A 413 -33.92 -11.87 -23.76
CA THR A 413 -34.67 -12.07 -25.00
C THR A 413 -34.72 -13.54 -25.36
N GLU A 414 -35.69 -13.95 -26.19
CA GLU A 414 -35.73 -15.32 -26.72
C GLU A 414 -34.43 -15.70 -27.45
N GLN A 415 -33.71 -14.71 -28.01
CA GLN A 415 -32.43 -14.90 -28.66
C GLN A 415 -31.31 -15.17 -27.65
N ASP A 416 -31.30 -14.52 -26.49
CA ASP A 416 -30.33 -14.76 -25.41
C ASP A 416 -30.54 -16.16 -24.82
N ILE A 417 -31.80 -16.56 -24.62
CA ILE A 417 -32.17 -17.89 -24.15
C ILE A 417 -31.78 -18.96 -25.18
N ALA A 418 -31.99 -18.69 -26.48
CA ALA A 418 -31.60 -19.61 -27.55
C ALA A 418 -30.08 -19.73 -27.67
N GLY A 419 -29.34 -18.62 -27.58
CA GLY A 419 -27.88 -18.61 -27.61
C GLY A 419 -27.26 -19.34 -26.40
N ALA A 420 -27.78 -19.12 -25.19
CA ALA A 420 -27.36 -19.84 -23.99
C ALA A 420 -27.52 -21.36 -24.17
N ARG A 421 -28.66 -21.80 -24.74
CA ARG A 421 -28.92 -23.22 -25.03
C ARG A 421 -27.97 -23.81 -26.08
N GLU A 422 -27.59 -23.04 -27.09
CA GLU A 422 -26.64 -23.48 -28.12
C GLU A 422 -25.22 -23.68 -27.54
N LEU A 423 -24.87 -22.89 -26.52
CA LEU A 423 -23.65 -23.03 -25.73
C LEU A 423 -23.73 -24.15 -24.65
N GLY A 424 -24.86 -24.86 -24.57
CA GLY A 424 -25.08 -25.93 -23.58
C GLY A 424 -25.44 -25.44 -22.17
N VAL A 425 -25.73 -24.13 -22.01
CA VAL A 425 -26.19 -23.53 -20.76
C VAL A 425 -27.71 -23.67 -20.67
N VAL A 426 -28.19 -24.37 -19.65
CA VAL A 426 -29.62 -24.49 -19.36
C VAL A 426 -29.98 -23.44 -18.31
N LEU A 427 -30.68 -22.39 -18.73
CA LEU A 427 -31.21 -21.37 -17.83
C LEU A 427 -32.43 -21.95 -17.10
N GLU A 428 -32.31 -22.19 -15.80
CA GLU A 428 -33.46 -22.51 -14.94
C GLU A 428 -34.23 -21.21 -14.68
N ILE A 429 -35.42 -21.12 -15.25
CA ILE A 429 -36.34 -20.03 -14.93
C ILE A 429 -36.97 -20.42 -13.60
N GLU A 430 -36.59 -19.75 -12.52
CA GLU A 430 -37.39 -19.77 -11.30
C GLU A 430 -38.75 -19.18 -11.66
N ALA A 431 -39.74 -20.05 -11.86
CA ALA A 431 -41.12 -19.61 -11.93
C ALA A 431 -41.40 -18.92 -10.59
N GLU A 432 -42.06 -17.75 -10.62
CA GLU A 432 -42.64 -17.14 -9.42
C GLU A 432 -43.65 -18.13 -8.81
N GLU A 433 -43.16 -19.09 -8.04
CA GLU A 433 -43.93 -19.87 -7.08
C GLU A 433 -44.09 -18.96 -5.87
N GLY A 434 -45.33 -18.51 -5.67
CA GLY A 434 -45.65 -17.56 -4.62
C GLY A 434 -45.15 -18.00 -3.25
N SER A 435 -44.40 -17.11 -2.60
CA SER A 435 -44.13 -17.06 -1.16
C SER A 435 -44.19 -18.41 -0.43
N GLU A 436 -43.18 -19.25 -0.61
CA GLU A 436 -42.88 -20.27 0.39
C GLU A 436 -41.77 -19.73 1.30
N THR A 437 -42.20 -19.39 2.51
CA THR A 437 -41.36 -19.13 3.67
C THR A 437 -40.46 -20.34 3.92
N ASP A 438 -39.19 -20.29 3.54
CA ASP A 438 -38.32 -21.46 3.74
C ASP A 438 -36.87 -21.13 4.15
N ASP A 439 -36.71 -20.12 5.01
CA ASP A 439 -35.44 -19.87 5.71
C ASP A 439 -35.48 -20.21 7.22
N GLU A 440 -36.66 -20.18 7.85
CA GLU A 440 -36.81 -20.61 9.25
C GLU A 440 -36.71 -22.15 9.41
N SER A 441 -37.05 -22.93 8.37
CA SER A 441 -37.09 -24.39 8.42
C SER A 441 -35.69 -25.03 8.45
N GLN A 442 -34.70 -24.44 7.76
CA GLN A 442 -33.31 -24.88 7.75
C GLN A 442 -32.63 -24.63 9.10
N VAL A 443 -32.81 -23.44 9.68
CA VAL A 443 -32.24 -23.10 10.99
C VAL A 443 -32.85 -23.97 12.08
N GLU A 444 -34.18 -24.18 12.05
CA GLU A 444 -34.84 -25.05 13.03
C GLU A 444 -34.42 -26.52 12.88
N TYR A 445 -34.20 -26.98 11.64
CA TYR A 445 -33.63 -28.30 11.35
C TYR A 445 -32.23 -28.49 11.95
N TRP A 446 -31.34 -27.51 11.76
CA TRP A 446 -29.98 -27.58 12.29
C TRP A 446 -29.94 -27.43 13.82
N CYS A 447 -30.81 -26.60 14.41
CA CYS A 447 -30.95 -26.48 15.86
C CYS A 447 -31.42 -27.79 16.50
N ARG A 448 -32.46 -28.44 15.97
CA ARG A 448 -32.92 -29.76 16.48
C ARG A 448 -31.84 -30.84 16.35
N ARG A 449 -31.03 -30.77 15.29
CA ARG A 449 -29.95 -31.74 15.04
C ARG A 449 -28.73 -31.50 15.95
N LEU A 450 -28.50 -30.26 16.38
CA LEU A 450 -27.48 -29.91 17.39
C LEU A 450 -27.93 -30.31 18.80
N ASP A 451 -29.19 -30.09 19.16
CA ASP A 451 -29.72 -30.50 20.47
C ASP A 451 -29.70 -32.02 20.67
N ALA A 452 -29.95 -32.80 19.61
CA ALA A 452 -29.86 -34.25 19.63
C ALA A 452 -28.43 -34.82 19.77
N LEU A 453 -27.39 -33.98 19.67
CA LEU A 453 -25.98 -34.36 19.86
C LEU A 453 -25.47 -34.08 21.28
N VAL A 454 -26.30 -33.47 22.13
CA VAL A 454 -25.94 -33.06 23.50
C VAL A 454 -26.60 -33.95 24.58
N GLU A 455 -27.40 -34.96 24.18
CA GLU A 455 -27.74 -36.13 25.00
C GLU A 455 -26.83 -37.32 24.68
#